data_AF-A0A519M422-F1
#
_entry.id   AF-A0A519M422-F1
#
_cell.length_a   1.000
_cell.length_b   1.000
_cell.length_c   1.000
_cell.angle_alpha   90.00
_cell.angle_beta   90.00
_cell.angle_gamma   90.00
#
_symmetry.space_group_name_H-M   'P 1'
#
loop_
_entity.id
_entity.type
_entity.pdbx_description
1 polymer ?
#
loop_
_entity_poly.entity_id
_entity_poly.type
_entity_poly.pdbx_seq_one_letter_code
_entity_poly.pdbx_strand_id
1 'polypeptide(L)' 'MGQPGDASLHKEVPYVHPTYRAMIEAAPFAVLATTGPGGLDASPRGDPPGFVQLLDDKTLLLPERRGNNRADS' A
#
# COMPACT_ATOMS: atom_id res chain seq x y z
N MET A 1 -12.77 3.54 -22.58
CA MET A 1 -11.55 3.04 -21.91
C MET A 1 -10.38 3.37 -22.82
N GLY A 2 -9.47 4.27 -22.40
CA GLY A 2 -8.32 4.70 -23.21
C GLY A 2 -7.11 3.82 -22.94
N GLN A 3 -6.36 3.46 -23.99
CA GLN A 3 -5.10 2.75 -23.85
C GLN A 3 -4.11 3.64 -23.07
N PRO A 4 -3.42 3.11 -22.05
CA PRO A 4 -2.34 3.84 -21.39
C PRO A 4 -1.25 4.17 -22.41
N GLY A 5 -0.74 5.41 -22.39
CA GLY A 5 0.41 5.79 -23.21
C GLY A 5 1.71 5.09 -22.74
N ASP A 6 2.71 5.02 -23.61
CA ASP A 6 3.97 4.29 -23.36
C ASP A 6 4.69 4.68 -22.06
N ALA A 7 4.63 5.95 -21.66
CA ALA A 7 5.21 6.41 -20.40
C ALA A 7 4.50 5.83 -19.16
N SER A 8 3.22 5.51 -19.26
CA SER A 8 2.46 4.84 -18.19
C SER A 8 2.85 3.37 -18.06
N LEU A 9 3.17 2.71 -19.17
CA LEU A 9 3.66 1.33 -19.17
C LEU A 9 5.10 1.24 -18.64
N HIS A 10 5.97 2.21 -18.96
CA HIS A 10 7.38 2.18 -18.55
C HIS A 10 7.61 2.52 -17.07
N LYS A 11 6.71 3.27 -16.43
CA LYS A 11 6.81 3.60 -15.00
C LYS A 11 6.29 2.49 -14.09
N GLU A 12 5.65 1.47 -14.65
CA GLU A 12 5.19 0.30 -13.90
C GLU A 12 6.36 -0.65 -13.68
N VAL A 13 6.79 -0.75 -12.42
CA VAL A 13 7.79 -1.72 -11.99
C VAL A 13 7.14 -2.76 -11.08
N PRO A 14 7.46 -4.06 -11.22
CA PRO A 14 6.85 -5.13 -10.42
C PRO A 14 7.52 -5.27 -9.04
N TYR A 15 8.15 -4.20 -8.54
CA TYR A 15 8.90 -4.15 -7.29
C TYR A 15 8.89 -2.72 -6.74
N VAL A 16 9.19 -2.55 -5.46
CA VAL A 16 9.31 -1.25 -4.83
C VAL A 16 10.63 -0.61 -5.24
N HIS A 17 10.57 0.38 -6.12
CA HIS A 17 11.74 1.18 -6.49
C HIS A 17 12.38 1.84 -5.25
N PRO A 18 13.72 1.98 -5.17
CA PRO A 18 14.39 2.60 -4.02
C PRO A 18 13.83 3.98 -3.62
N THR A 19 13.37 4.78 -4.58
CA THR A 19 12.70 6.07 -4.32
C THR A 19 11.37 5.91 -3.58
N TYR A 20 10.60 4.87 -3.90
CA TYR A 20 9.32 4.57 -3.23
C TYR A 20 9.55 3.97 -1.85
N ARG A 21 10.61 3.17 -1.67
CA ARG A 21 11.02 2.66 -0.36
C ARG A 21 11.19 3.80 0.65
N ALA A 22 11.93 4.84 0.29
CA ALA A 22 12.12 6.00 1.18
C ALA A 22 10.79 6.70 1.54
N MET A 23 9.83 6.76 0.61
CA MET A 23 8.50 7.29 0.91
C MET A 23 7.71 6.38 1.86
N ILE A 24 7.74 5.06 1.64
CA ILE A 24 7.05 4.07 2.48
C ILE A 24 7.61 4.08 3.91
N GLU A 25 8.94 4.06 4.04
CA GLU A 25 9.62 4.07 5.35
C GLU A 25 9.34 5.37 6.14
N ALA A 26 9.15 6.50 5.46
CA ALA A 26 8.80 7.77 6.08
C ALA A 26 7.30 7.93 6.40
N ALA A 27 6.43 7.07 5.88
CA ALA A 27 4.98 7.24 6.00
C ALA A 27 4.48 6.84 7.40
N PRO A 28 3.76 7.72 8.12
CA PRO A 28 3.09 7.37 9.37
C PRO A 28 1.66 6.84 9.15
N PHE A 29 1.25 6.68 7.89
CA PHE A 29 -0.12 6.31 7.52
C PHE A 29 -0.16 5.56 6.19
N ALA A 30 -1.03 4.57 6.08
CA ALA A 30 -1.33 3.83 4.85
C ALA A 30 -2.80 3.41 4.80
N VAL A 31 -3.31 3.11 3.61
CA VAL A 31 -4.65 2.51 3.42
C VAL A 31 -4.47 1.21 2.66
N LEU A 32 -4.98 0.10 3.21
CA LEU A 32 -5.04 -1.18 2.52
C LEU A 32 -6.43 -1.35 1.92
N ALA A 33 -6.51 -1.37 0.60
CA ALA A 33 -7.74 -1.60 -0.14
C ALA A 33 -7.74 -2.99 -0.77
N THR A 34 -8.84 -3.72 -0.62
CA THR A 34 -9.05 -5.03 -1.25
C THR A 34 -10.42 -5.06 -1.94
N THR A 35 -10.53 -5.85 -3.01
CA THR A 35 -11.80 -5.99 -3.76
C THR A 35 -12.19 -7.45 -3.86
N GLY A 36 -13.44 -7.76 -3.60
CA GLY A 36 -14.00 -9.11 -3.72
C GLY A 36 -15.49 -9.10 -4.12
N PRO A 37 -16.18 -10.25 -4.05
CA PRO A 37 -17.60 -10.35 -4.42
C PRO A 37 -18.52 -9.39 -3.66
N GLY A 38 -18.14 -8.97 -2.44
CA GLY A 38 -18.89 -8.02 -1.62
C GLY A 38 -18.59 -6.55 -1.88
N GLY A 39 -17.70 -6.22 -2.84
CA GLY A 39 -17.30 -4.85 -3.15
C GLY A 39 -15.86 -4.51 -2.74
N LEU A 40 -15.60 -3.21 -2.61
CA LEU A 40 -14.32 -2.64 -2.19
C LEU A 40 -14.34 -2.43 -0.67
N ASP A 41 -13.32 -2.97 0.01
CA ASP A 41 -13.03 -2.69 1.41
C ASP A 41 -11.72 -1.92 1.52
N ALA A 42 -11.66 -0.90 2.39
CA ALA A 42 -10.48 -0.08 2.59
C ALA A 42 -10.27 0.22 4.08
N SER A 43 -9.17 -0.26 4.64
CA SER A 43 -8.82 -0.05 6.05
C SER A 43 -7.65 0.93 6.22
N PRO A 44 -7.83 2.03 6.98
CA PRO A 44 -6.75 2.95 7.31
C PRO A 44 -5.84 2.39 8.40
N ARG A 45 -4.54 2.63 8.29
CA ARG A 45 -3.49 2.15 9.20
C ARG A 45 -2.60 3.31 9.59
N GLY A 46 -2.39 3.52 10.89
CA GLY A 46 -1.54 4.60 11.39
C GLY A 46 -0.64 4.14 12.53
N ASP A 47 0.62 4.55 12.50
CA ASP A 47 1.68 4.24 13.46
C ASP A 47 2.89 5.17 13.16
N PRO A 48 3.93 5.29 14.02
CA PRO A 48 5.12 6.05 13.66
C PRO A 48 5.78 5.55 12.36
N PRO A 49 6.55 6.41 11.67
CA PRO A 49 7.30 6.02 10.47
C PRO A 49 8.13 4.75 10.68
N GLY A 50 8.18 3.91 9.65
CA GLY A 50 8.83 2.59 9.69
C GLY A 50 7.90 1.44 10.10
N PHE A 51 6.60 1.68 10.26
CA PHE A 51 5.64 0.62 10.58
C PHE A 51 5.31 -0.28 9.38
N VAL A 52 5.34 0.26 8.17
CA VAL A 52 5.36 -0.55 6.94
C VAL A 52 6.82 -0.87 6.66
N GLN A 53 7.18 -2.15 6.74
CA GLN A 53 8.56 -2.60 6.50
C GLN A 53 8.63 -3.37 5.20
N LEU A 54 9.72 -3.23 4.47
CA LEU A 54 10.00 -4.06 3.31
C LEU A 54 10.83 -5.25 3.76
N LEU A 55 10.29 -6.46 3.63
CA LEU A 55 11.07 -7.69 3.82
C LEU A 55 12.05 -7.88 2.66
N ASP A 56 11.59 -7.56 1.45
CA ASP A 56 12.36 -7.51 0.21
C ASP A 56 11.68 -6.51 -0.74
N ASP A 57 12.20 -6.35 -1.96
CA ASP A 57 11.67 -5.37 -2.92
C ASP A 57 10.26 -5.72 -3.47
N LYS A 58 9.69 -6.85 -3.09
CA LYS A 58 8.35 -7.31 -3.51
C LYS A 58 7.43 -7.67 -2.34
N THR A 59 7.94 -7.64 -1.11
CA THR A 59 7.21 -8.09 0.06
C THR A 59 7.17 -7.01 1.13
N LEU A 60 5.96 -6.57 1.48
CA LEU A 60 5.70 -5.61 2.55
C LEU A 60 5.15 -6.31 3.80
N LEU A 61 5.65 -5.91 4.96
CA LEU A 61 5.12 -6.25 6.26
C LEU A 61 4.30 -5.07 6.77
N LEU A 62 3.02 -5.33 7.03
CA LEU A 62 2.07 -4.37 7.57
C LEU A 62 1.52 -4.92 8.89
N PRO A 63 1.74 -4.26 10.04
CA PRO A 63 1.26 -4.75 11.32
C PRO A 63 -0.26 -4.68 11.42
N GLU A 64 -0.86 -5.77 11.90
CA GLU A 64 -2.28 -5.86 12.23
C GLU A 64 -2.50 -5.45 13.70
N ARG A 65 -2.95 -4.20 13.92
CA ARG A 65 -3.25 -3.67 15.26
C ARG A 65 -4.74 -3.79 15.57
N ARG A 66 -5.06 -3.97 16.86
CA ARG A 66 -6.43 -4.21 17.38
C ARG A 66 -7.43 -3.04 17.19
N GLY A 67 -7.04 -1.96 16.51
CA GLY A 67 -7.90 -0.82 16.13
C GLY A 67 -8.12 -0.66 14.63
N ASN A 68 -7.48 -1.48 13.79
CA ASN A 68 -7.60 -1.44 12.33
C ASN A 68 -8.95 -1.97 11.81
N ASN A 69 -9.76 -2.58 12.71
CA ASN A 69 -11.11 -3.07 12.42
C ASN A 69 -12.18 -1.98 12.61
N ARG A 70 -11.83 -0.69 12.51
CA ARG A 70 -12.84 0.39 12.45
C ARG A 70 -13.42 0.51 11.04
N ALA A 71 -14.00 -0.58 10.57
CA ALA A 71 -14.99 -0.60 9.51
C ALA A 71 -16.35 -0.70 10.21
N ASP A 72 -16.76 0.35 10.92
CA ASP A 72 -18.14 0.47 11.37
C ASP A 72 -18.89 1.29 10.32
N SER A 73 -19.73 0.57 9.55
CA SER A 73 -20.82 0.98 8.64
C SER A 73 -20.51 0.95 7.14
#